data_AF-A0A1J5SD16-F1
#
_entry.id   AF-A0A1J5SD16-F1
#
_cell.length_a   1.000
_cell.length_b   1.000
_cell.length_c   1.000
_cell.angle_alpha   90.00
_cell.angle_beta   90.00
_cell.angle_gamma   90.00
#
_symmetry.space_group_name_H-M   'P 1'
#
loop_
_entity.id
_entity.type
_entity.pdbx_description
1 polymer ?
#
loop_
_entity_poly.entity_id
_entity_poly.type
_entity_poly.pdbx_seq_one_letter_code
_entity_poly.pdbx_strand_id
1 'polypeptide(L)'
;MAKQPEKAFFDFDVTKMIGEFKVPGLNVEGLMASQRKNIEALTQANKLALEGVQAVFKRQAEILRQAVEEAATAAKDLTDASTPQDKAIRQTELTKDVFERGLANARELSEIIAKSNSEACELLNKRFTQVLDEIKDSIRKISA
;
A
#
# COMPACT_ATOMS: atom_id res chain seq x y z
N MET A 1 -8.89 -23.33 42.57
CA MET A 1 -8.03 -23.45 41.37
C MET A 1 -8.94 -23.55 40.16
N ALA A 2 -9.13 -22.45 39.42
CA ALA A 2 -9.91 -22.45 38.19
C ALA A 2 -8.96 -22.66 37.00
N LYS A 3 -9.16 -23.73 36.23
CA LYS A 3 -8.40 -24.01 35.00
C LYS A 3 -9.06 -23.26 33.83
N GLN A 4 -8.29 -22.39 33.16
CA GLN A 4 -8.69 -21.65 31.97
C GLN A 4 -8.91 -22.57 30.75
N PRO A 5 -9.96 -22.37 29.93
CA PRO A 5 -10.16 -23.07 28.66
C PRO A 5 -9.79 -22.19 27.46
N GLU A 6 -8.55 -21.72 27.36
CA GLU A 6 -8.18 -20.73 26.33
C GLU A 6 -7.28 -21.26 25.20
N LYS A 7 -7.01 -22.57 25.14
CA LYS A 7 -6.15 -23.18 24.09
C LYS A 7 -6.85 -24.21 23.19
N ALA A 8 -8.17 -24.27 23.17
CA ALA A 8 -8.90 -25.26 22.36
C ALA A 8 -9.25 -24.77 20.95
N PHE A 9 -9.14 -23.47 20.65
CA PHE A 9 -9.63 -22.90 19.39
C PHE A 9 -8.57 -22.79 18.29
N PHE A 10 -7.28 -22.74 18.64
CA PHE A 10 -6.18 -22.53 17.69
C PHE A 10 -5.34 -23.78 17.40
N ASP A 11 -5.57 -24.87 18.12
CA ASP A 11 -4.86 -26.15 17.92
C ASP A 11 -5.59 -27.04 16.89
N PHE A 12 -6.10 -26.41 15.84
CA PHE A 12 -6.72 -27.09 14.71
C PHE A 12 -5.57 -27.63 13.84
N ASP A 13 -5.09 -28.83 14.16
CA ASP A 13 -4.02 -29.51 13.43
C ASP A 13 -4.53 -29.98 12.06
N VAL A 14 -4.54 -29.04 11.10
CA VAL A 14 -4.93 -29.27 9.71
C VAL A 14 -4.11 -30.41 9.08
N THR A 15 -2.87 -30.61 9.54
CA THR A 15 -1.99 -31.69 9.09
C THR A 15 -2.51 -33.06 9.52
N LYS A 16 -2.98 -33.18 10.78
CA LYS A 16 -3.65 -34.40 11.26
C LYS A 16 -4.97 -34.66 10.56
N MET A 17 -5.81 -33.65 10.37
CA MET A 17 -7.09 -33.85 9.66
C MET A 17 -6.89 -34.29 8.20
N ILE A 18 -5.92 -33.72 7.48
CA ILE A 18 -5.60 -34.13 6.08
C ILE A 18 -4.89 -35.48 6.04
N GLY A 19 -4.07 -35.80 7.04
CA GLY A 19 -3.38 -37.10 7.15
C GLY A 19 -4.32 -38.26 7.47
N GLU A 20 -5.36 -38.02 8.29
CA GLU A 20 -6.38 -39.00 8.67
C GLU A 20 -7.51 -39.09 7.63
N PHE A 21 -7.91 -37.97 6.99
CA PHE A 21 -8.71 -37.98 5.77
C PHE A 21 -7.81 -38.08 4.54
N LYS A 22 -7.32 -39.28 4.24
CA LYS A 22 -6.83 -39.59 2.89
C LYS A 22 -8.02 -39.52 1.93
N VAL A 23 -8.41 -38.33 1.50
CA VAL A 23 -9.40 -38.13 0.44
C VAL A 23 -8.74 -38.59 -0.86
N PRO A 24 -9.16 -39.72 -1.45
CA PRO A 24 -8.57 -40.21 -2.68
C PRO A 24 -8.71 -39.14 -3.77
N GLY A 25 -7.62 -38.78 -4.45
CA GLY A 25 -7.61 -37.74 -5.48
C GLY A 25 -7.24 -36.32 -5.00
N LEU A 26 -7.01 -36.08 -3.71
CA LEU A 26 -6.59 -34.77 -3.20
C LEU A 26 -5.07 -34.54 -3.38
N ASN A 27 -4.68 -33.49 -4.12
CA ASN A 27 -3.28 -33.14 -4.36
C ASN A 27 -2.71 -32.25 -3.22
N VAL A 28 -2.16 -32.89 -2.18
CA VAL A 28 -1.57 -32.20 -1.01
C VAL A 28 -0.39 -31.30 -1.40
N GLU A 29 0.44 -31.72 -2.35
CA GLU A 29 1.57 -30.91 -2.84
C GLU A 29 1.08 -29.64 -3.56
N GLY A 30 0.02 -29.77 -4.36
CA GLY A 30 -0.65 -28.64 -5.01
C GLY A 30 -1.27 -27.66 -4.01
N LEU A 31 -1.88 -28.18 -2.93
CA LEU A 31 -2.40 -27.35 -1.85
C LEU A 31 -1.28 -26.58 -1.13
N MET A 32 -0.19 -27.27 -0.76
CA MET A 32 0.97 -26.62 -0.13
C MET A 32 1.62 -25.57 -1.03
N ALA A 33 1.73 -25.84 -2.33
CA ALA A 33 2.21 -24.87 -3.31
C ALA A 33 1.27 -23.66 -3.42
N SER A 34 -0.05 -23.88 -3.44
CA SER A 34 -1.07 -22.83 -3.46
C SER A 34 -0.99 -21.94 -2.20
N GLN A 35 -0.78 -22.53 -1.02
CA GLN A 35 -0.59 -21.79 0.23
C GLN A 35 0.70 -20.97 0.23
N ARG A 36 1.80 -21.51 -0.29
CA ARG A 36 3.05 -20.75 -0.46
C ARG A 36 2.82 -19.51 -1.34
N LYS A 37 2.15 -19.67 -2.49
CA LYS A 37 1.78 -18.54 -3.37
C LYS A 37 0.87 -17.51 -2.69
N ASN A 38 -0.06 -17.95 -1.81
CA ASN A 38 -0.91 -17.04 -1.04
C ASN A 38 -0.06 -16.17 -0.11
N ILE A 39 0.87 -16.77 0.62
CA ILE A 39 1.77 -16.05 1.52
C ILE A 39 2.63 -15.07 0.72
N GLU A 40 3.22 -15.50 -0.39
CA GLU A 40 4.01 -14.62 -1.26
C GLU A 40 3.21 -13.44 -1.78
N ALA A 41 1.96 -13.65 -2.21
CA ALA A 41 1.09 -12.58 -2.68
C ALA A 41 0.77 -11.58 -1.56
N LEU A 42 0.44 -12.05 -0.36
CA LEU A 42 0.19 -11.19 0.80
C LEU A 42 1.44 -10.39 1.20
N THR A 43 2.62 -11.04 1.19
CA THR A 43 3.88 -10.36 1.47
C THR A 43 4.18 -9.29 0.43
N GLN A 44 3.95 -9.56 -0.86
CA GLN A 44 4.17 -8.58 -1.92
C GLN A 44 3.17 -7.41 -1.83
N ALA A 45 1.89 -7.67 -1.58
CA ALA A 45 0.90 -6.62 -1.36
C ALA A 45 1.26 -5.71 -0.17
N ASN A 46 1.71 -6.31 0.95
CA ASN A 46 2.19 -5.54 2.10
C ASN A 46 3.44 -4.71 1.78
N LYS A 47 4.35 -5.26 0.98
CA LYS A 47 5.54 -4.53 0.53
C LYS A 47 5.16 -3.30 -0.30
N LEU A 48 4.24 -3.44 -1.26
CA LEU A 48 3.72 -2.31 -2.05
C LEU A 48 3.08 -1.23 -1.18
N ALA A 49 2.28 -1.63 -0.19
CA ALA A 49 1.70 -0.69 0.76
C ALA A 49 2.78 0.07 1.57
N LEU A 50 3.82 -0.63 2.05
CA LEU A 50 4.94 -0.01 2.75
C LEU A 50 5.77 0.91 1.85
N GLU A 51 5.98 0.54 0.59
CA GLU A 51 6.65 1.38 -0.41
C GLU A 51 5.86 2.67 -0.66
N GLY A 52 4.52 2.60 -0.70
CA GLY A 52 3.66 3.79 -0.76
C GLY A 52 3.86 4.73 0.43
N VAL A 53 3.92 4.19 1.65
CA VAL A 53 4.20 4.97 2.87
C VAL A 53 5.59 5.61 2.80
N GLN A 54 6.61 4.86 2.39
CA GLN A 54 7.96 5.40 2.22
C GLN A 54 8.02 6.51 1.17
N ALA A 55 7.32 6.35 0.06
CA ALA A 55 7.22 7.35 -0.99
C ALA A 55 6.56 8.64 -0.48
N VAL A 56 5.48 8.54 0.31
CA VAL A 56 4.84 9.69 0.97
C VAL A 56 5.84 10.41 1.89
N PHE A 57 6.57 9.68 2.75
CA PHE A 57 7.55 10.29 3.65
C PHE A 57 8.67 11.01 2.90
N LYS A 58 9.19 10.37 1.85
CA LYS A 58 10.22 10.98 1.00
C LYS A 58 9.69 12.27 0.37
N ARG A 59 8.47 12.24 -0.16
CA ARG A 59 7.87 13.42 -0.79
C ARG A 59 7.60 14.53 0.22
N GLN A 60 7.15 14.19 1.42
CA GLN A 60 6.96 15.18 2.49
C GLN A 60 8.27 15.88 2.87
N ALA A 61 9.40 15.14 2.91
CA ALA A 61 10.72 15.73 3.15
C ALA A 61 11.16 16.67 2.02
N GLU A 62 10.88 16.31 0.77
CA GLU A 62 11.15 17.17 -0.38
C GLU A 62 10.30 18.45 -0.37
N ILE A 63 9.01 18.36 -0.03
CA ILE A 63 8.12 19.50 0.14
C ILE A 63 8.65 20.44 1.23
N LEU A 64 9.13 19.90 2.36
CA LEU A 64 9.73 20.72 3.43
C LEU A 64 10.99 21.44 2.96
N ARG A 65 11.86 20.76 2.22
CA ARG A 65 13.08 21.38 1.66
C ARG A 65 12.72 22.53 0.71
N GLN A 66 11.74 22.30 -0.18
CA GLN A 66 11.23 23.31 -1.11
C GLN A 66 10.66 24.52 -0.34
N ALA A 67 9.85 24.28 0.69
CA ALA A 67 9.25 25.34 1.49
C ALA A 67 10.29 26.25 2.17
N VAL A 68 11.42 25.68 2.65
CA VAL A 68 12.51 26.47 3.26
C VAL A 68 13.21 27.35 2.23
N GLU A 69 13.51 26.80 1.04
CA GLU A 69 14.15 27.55 -0.05
C GLU A 69 13.27 28.70 -0.56
N GLU A 70 11.97 28.44 -0.67
CA GLU A 70 10.99 29.43 -1.09
C GLU A 70 10.77 30.51 -0.03
N ALA A 71 10.73 30.15 1.26
CA ALA A 71 10.64 31.13 2.33
C ALA A 71 11.83 32.10 2.34
N ALA A 72 13.05 31.58 2.11
CA ALA A 72 14.25 32.41 1.97
C ALA A 72 14.17 33.34 0.75
N THR A 73 13.63 32.85 -0.36
CA THR A 73 13.43 33.64 -1.59
C THR A 73 12.37 34.74 -1.38
N ALA A 74 11.21 34.40 -0.82
CA ALA A 74 10.14 35.34 -0.54
C ALA A 74 10.56 36.45 0.44
N ALA A 75 11.37 36.11 1.45
CA ALA A 75 11.94 37.10 2.37
C ALA A 75 12.84 38.11 1.64
N LYS A 76 13.66 37.65 0.70
CA LYS A 76 14.52 38.50 -0.13
C LYS A 76 13.71 39.39 -1.08
N ASP A 77 12.72 38.82 -1.75
CA ASP A 77 11.86 39.56 -2.69
C ASP A 77 11.07 40.69 -1.99
N LEU A 78 10.66 40.47 -0.75
CA LEU A 78 9.99 41.49 0.08
C LEU A 78 10.93 42.62 0.51
N THR A 79 12.21 42.33 0.75
CA THR A 79 13.22 43.35 1.07
C THR A 79 13.61 44.19 -0.14
N ASP A 80 13.55 43.63 -1.35
CA ASP A 80 13.90 44.32 -2.59
C ASP A 80 12.77 45.23 -3.12
N ALA A 81 11.53 45.08 -2.61
CA ALA A 81 10.38 45.86 -3.04
C ALA A 81 10.39 47.31 -2.49
N SER A 82 10.40 48.28 -3.41
CA SER A 82 10.66 49.69 -3.09
C SER A 82 9.42 50.51 -2.70
N THR A 83 8.22 50.14 -3.16
CA THR A 83 6.97 50.88 -2.89
C THR A 83 5.90 50.01 -2.20
N PRO A 84 4.91 50.61 -1.50
CA PRO A 84 3.78 49.88 -0.94
C PRO A 84 2.95 49.11 -1.98
N GLN A 85 2.79 49.68 -3.19
CA GLN A 85 2.09 49.01 -4.29
C GLN A 85 2.85 47.77 -4.77
N ASP A 86 4.17 47.87 -4.94
CA ASP A 86 5.01 46.71 -5.34
C ASP A 86 4.94 45.60 -4.31
N LYS A 87 4.95 45.94 -3.01
CA LYS A 87 4.78 44.98 -1.92
C LYS A 87 3.44 44.26 -1.97
N ALA A 88 2.34 44.98 -2.26
CA ALA A 88 1.01 44.39 -2.37
C ALA A 88 0.89 43.44 -3.58
N ILE A 89 1.48 43.81 -4.73
CA ILE A 89 1.54 42.95 -5.92
C ILE A 89 2.34 41.68 -5.59
N ARG A 90 3.54 41.81 -5.02
CA ARG A 90 4.39 40.68 -4.65
C ARG A 90 3.72 39.75 -3.65
N GLN A 91 3.04 40.29 -2.64
CA GLN A 91 2.30 39.48 -1.67
C GLN A 91 1.17 38.69 -2.32
N THR A 92 0.49 39.28 -3.31
CA THR A 92 -0.58 38.60 -4.06
C THR A 92 -0.01 37.47 -4.92
N GLU A 93 1.09 37.72 -5.64
CA GLU A 93 1.80 36.70 -6.43
C GLU A 93 2.27 35.54 -5.56
N LEU A 94 2.92 35.82 -4.42
CA LEU A 94 3.36 34.82 -3.45
C LEU A 94 2.20 33.99 -2.92
N THR A 95 1.08 34.63 -2.59
CA THR A 95 -0.11 33.91 -2.08
C THR A 95 -0.68 32.97 -3.14
N LYS A 96 -0.78 33.43 -4.40
CA LYS A 96 -1.25 32.60 -5.51
C LYS A 96 -0.34 31.40 -5.72
N ASP A 97 0.97 31.63 -5.77
CA ASP A 97 1.97 30.60 -6.01
C ASP A 97 1.97 29.53 -4.89
N VAL A 98 1.92 29.94 -3.62
CA VAL A 98 1.78 29.03 -2.47
C VAL A 98 0.52 28.17 -2.58
N PHE A 99 -0.61 28.76 -3.01
CA PHE A 99 -1.85 28.02 -3.17
C PHE A 99 -1.77 26.98 -4.29
N GLU A 100 -1.27 27.37 -5.47
CA GLU A 100 -1.10 26.48 -6.62
C GLU A 100 -0.15 25.32 -6.29
N ARG A 101 0.96 25.60 -5.60
CA ARG A 101 1.91 24.59 -5.14
C ARG A 101 1.32 23.67 -4.08
N GLY A 102 0.59 24.21 -3.11
CA GLY A 102 -0.10 23.42 -2.09
C GLY A 102 -1.08 22.42 -2.71
N LEU A 103 -1.86 22.85 -3.71
CA LEU A 103 -2.77 21.98 -4.45
C LEU A 103 -2.02 20.91 -5.26
N ALA A 104 -0.91 21.27 -5.90
CA ALA A 104 -0.07 20.32 -6.63
C ALA A 104 0.49 19.24 -5.70
N ASN A 105 1.03 19.62 -4.54
CA ASN A 105 1.55 18.70 -3.53
C ASN A 105 0.46 17.75 -3.01
N ALA A 106 -0.75 18.26 -2.75
CA ALA A 106 -1.87 17.43 -2.31
C ALA A 106 -2.28 16.39 -3.36
N ARG A 107 -2.30 16.76 -4.64
CA ARG A 107 -2.58 15.84 -5.75
C ARG A 107 -1.54 14.74 -5.84
N GLU A 108 -0.26 15.10 -5.80
CA GLU A 108 0.84 14.15 -5.91
C GLU A 108 0.85 13.14 -4.75
N LEU A 109 0.63 13.59 -3.51
CA LEU A 109 0.50 12.70 -2.36
C LEU A 109 -0.70 11.76 -2.51
N SER A 110 -1.83 12.26 -3.01
CA SER A 110 -3.01 11.45 -3.28
C SER A 110 -2.74 10.40 -4.37
N GLU A 111 -1.98 10.74 -5.40
CA GLU A 111 -1.60 9.82 -6.48
C GLU A 111 -0.68 8.71 -5.98
N ILE A 112 0.30 9.02 -5.13
CA ILE A 112 1.18 8.02 -4.51
C ILE A 112 0.35 6.99 -3.72
N ILE A 113 -0.57 7.47 -2.87
CA ILE A 113 -1.43 6.61 -2.04
C ILE A 113 -2.38 5.78 -2.90
N ALA A 114 -3.02 6.40 -3.89
CA ALA A 114 -3.96 5.73 -4.78
C ALA A 114 -3.24 4.63 -5.57
N LYS A 115 -2.05 4.92 -6.09
CA LYS A 115 -1.24 3.98 -6.85
C LYS A 115 -0.83 2.77 -6.02
N SER A 116 -0.25 2.97 -4.83
CA SER A 116 0.17 1.86 -3.97
C SER A 116 -0.99 0.94 -3.60
N ASN A 117 -2.17 1.52 -3.35
CA ASN A 117 -3.38 0.75 -3.05
C ASN A 117 -3.91 -0.01 -4.27
N SER A 118 -3.92 0.61 -5.46
CA SER A 118 -4.35 -0.04 -6.70
C SER A 118 -3.45 -1.24 -7.02
N GLU A 119 -2.14 -1.06 -6.98
CA GLU A 119 -1.16 -2.13 -7.29
C GLU A 119 -1.28 -3.31 -6.30
N ALA A 120 -1.46 -3.03 -5.01
CA ALA A 120 -1.69 -4.07 -4.01
C ALA A 120 -3.02 -4.82 -4.26
N CYS A 121 -4.11 -4.10 -4.57
CA CYS A 121 -5.40 -4.70 -4.88
C CYS A 121 -5.37 -5.55 -6.15
N GLU A 122 -4.71 -5.07 -7.21
CA GLU A 122 -4.54 -5.81 -8.47
C GLU A 122 -3.76 -7.11 -8.25
N LEU A 123 -2.71 -7.07 -7.44
CA LEU A 123 -1.93 -8.25 -7.08
C LEU A 123 -2.78 -9.29 -6.35
N LEU A 124 -3.57 -8.86 -5.37
CA LEU A 124 -4.47 -9.76 -4.63
C LEU A 124 -5.61 -10.29 -5.51
N ASN A 125 -6.17 -9.45 -6.38
CA ASN A 125 -7.19 -9.87 -7.35
C ASN A 125 -6.65 -10.95 -8.29
N LYS A 126 -5.43 -10.75 -8.82
CA LYS A 126 -4.74 -11.75 -9.65
C LYS A 126 -4.51 -13.06 -8.88
N ARG A 127 -4.13 -12.99 -7.61
CA ARG A 127 -3.96 -14.21 -6.82
C ARG A 127 -5.29 -14.93 -6.61
N PHE A 128 -6.35 -14.18 -6.33
CA PHE A 128 -7.69 -14.73 -6.15
C PHE A 128 -8.19 -15.46 -7.39
N THR A 129 -8.04 -14.89 -8.59
CA THR A 129 -8.42 -15.56 -9.84
C THR A 129 -7.61 -16.83 -10.06
N GLN A 130 -6.31 -16.80 -9.78
CA GLN A 130 -5.46 -18.00 -9.81
C GLN A 130 -5.90 -19.08 -8.82
N VAL A 131 -6.42 -18.73 -7.63
CA VAL A 131 -6.97 -19.71 -6.68
C VAL A 131 -8.20 -20.40 -7.29
N LEU A 132 -9.09 -19.65 -7.95
CA LEU A 132 -10.27 -20.23 -8.60
C LEU A 132 -9.88 -21.20 -9.72
N ASP A 133 -8.84 -20.88 -10.50
CA ASP A 133 -8.30 -21.79 -11.51
C ASP A 133 -7.68 -23.05 -10.88
N GLU A 134 -6.92 -22.90 -9.78
CA GLU A 134 -6.34 -24.03 -9.04
C GLU A 134 -7.43 -24.96 -8.47
N ILE A 135 -8.56 -24.41 -7.99
CA ILE A 135 -9.72 -25.19 -7.53
C ILE A 135 -10.34 -25.95 -8.71
N LYS A 136 -10.59 -25.27 -9.83
CA LYS A 136 -11.16 -25.87 -11.04
C LYS A 136 -10.31 -27.04 -11.56
N ASP A 137 -9.00 -26.88 -11.57
CA ASP A 137 -8.08 -27.94 -12.01
C ASP A 137 -7.99 -29.08 -11.01
N SER A 138 -8.13 -28.80 -9.71
CA SER A 138 -8.21 -29.83 -8.67
C SER A 138 -9.46 -30.69 -8.83
N ILE A 139 -10.63 -30.07 -9.11
CA ILE A 139 -11.89 -30.79 -9.36
C ILE A 139 -11.76 -31.70 -10.60
N ARG A 140 -11.19 -31.17 -11.70
CA ARG A 140 -10.98 -31.96 -12.92
C ARG A 140 -10.13 -33.21 -12.69
N LYS A 141 -9.08 -33.09 -11.87
CA LYS A 141 -8.19 -34.22 -11.52
C LYS A 141 -8.86 -35.25 -10.63
N ILE A 142 -9.84 -34.86 -9.81
CA ILE A 142 -10.63 -35.80 -8.98
C ILE A 142 -11.66 -36.55 -9.83
N SER A 143 -12.20 -35.91 -10.87
CA SER A 143 -13.22 -36.49 -11.76
C SER A 143 -12.70 -37.34 -12.91
N ALA A 144 -11.37 -37.44 -13.08
CA ALA A 144 -10.69 -38.19 -14.15
C ALA A 144 -10.09 -39.49 -13.59
#